data_AF-A0A951H557-F1
#
_entry.id   AF-A0A951H557-F1
#
_cell.length_a   1.000
_cell.length_b   1.000
_cell.length_c   1.000
_cell.angle_alpha   90.00
_cell.angle_beta   90.00
_cell.angle_gamma   90.00
#
_symmetry.space_group_name_H-M   'P 1'
#
loop_
_entity.id
_entity.type
_entity.pdbx_description
1 polymer ?
#
loop_
_entity_poly.entity_id
_entity_poly.type
_entity_poly.pdbx_seq_one_letter_code
_entity_poly.pdbx_strand_id
1 'polypeptide(L)'
;MIRFLLFFTLLLNLHLASAAFFTDAERTRIVTYWNAPGRYRVDARAEAAKSGPWVVRLTPEASQWLYNYGHINSADKIPPTANGKPTTPHTEEWEKWITAKLSYDQWLAQTIADAANAQNGITPATNSPAPAPPLPGMIPDTLLAAVGNPPPLAAPVTPLRHTITFEDGDVLTYTDHIPVRARFAYYRFAQGVMHPGVALSKMSDAELDALFAESGMTPFEQHVAKSVSRLEGGFESVNTYDTGYLSVGFIQFATLAGGAGSLGDTLKKEKTGRPNDFQADFRNYGLDVNDKSELVVLDPVTGAELVGATAVQKIIDDKRLVAVFQHAGTHSHAFRVAQIQTAKQNYYPADNPLKVTVGNQTITGKVSDVIKSEAGMATLFDRKVNTGSIRVLATTVEKIMADHHLTRFAEVAPYEREIIKAVRWRTDFLQYAGLSQPA
;
A
#
# COMPACT_ATOMS: atom_id res chain seq x y z
N MET A 1 -12.65 -76.11 -6.40
CA MET A 1 -11.50 -75.25 -6.04
C MET A 1 -11.76 -73.85 -6.56
N ILE A 2 -11.86 -72.90 -5.63
CA ILE A 2 -12.36 -71.54 -5.78
C ILE A 2 -11.34 -70.69 -6.56
N ARG A 3 -11.76 -70.04 -7.65
CA ARG A 3 -10.99 -69.00 -8.35
C ARG A 3 -11.42 -67.64 -7.80
N PHE A 4 -10.48 -66.97 -7.14
CA PHE A 4 -10.59 -65.61 -6.61
C PHE A 4 -10.61 -64.61 -7.77
N LEU A 5 -11.67 -63.82 -7.88
CA LEU A 5 -11.80 -62.69 -8.80
C LEU A 5 -11.27 -61.44 -8.07
N LEU A 6 -10.11 -60.93 -8.49
CA LEU A 6 -9.54 -59.67 -8.03
C LEU A 6 -10.27 -58.51 -8.72
N PHE A 7 -11.11 -57.79 -7.96
CA PHE A 7 -11.67 -56.50 -8.36
C PHE A 7 -10.58 -55.43 -8.21
N PHE A 8 -10.10 -54.90 -9.33
CA PHE A 8 -9.21 -53.73 -9.37
C PHE A 8 -10.09 -52.47 -9.38
N THR A 9 -10.26 -51.83 -8.22
CA THR A 9 -10.96 -50.54 -8.13
C THR A 9 -10.00 -49.44 -8.58
N LEU A 10 -10.12 -49.04 -9.85
CA LEU A 10 -9.42 -47.88 -10.41
C LEU A 10 -10.08 -46.61 -9.87
N LEU A 11 -9.52 -46.02 -8.81
CA LEU A 11 -9.87 -44.68 -8.34
C LEU A 11 -9.34 -43.67 -9.36
N LEU A 12 -10.19 -43.31 -10.32
CA LEU A 12 -9.97 -42.20 -11.23
C LEU A 12 -10.03 -40.89 -10.43
N ASN A 13 -8.88 -40.35 -10.04
CA ASN A 13 -8.78 -38.97 -9.57
C ASN A 13 -9.00 -38.02 -10.75
N LEU A 14 -10.28 -37.80 -11.11
CA LEU A 14 -10.70 -36.67 -11.93
C LEU A 14 -10.36 -35.39 -11.16
N HIS A 15 -9.15 -34.86 -11.39
CA HIS A 15 -8.89 -33.45 -11.15
C HIS A 15 -9.78 -32.70 -12.13
N LEU A 16 -10.94 -32.25 -11.64
CA LEU A 16 -11.71 -31.22 -12.31
C LEU A 16 -10.79 -30.01 -12.43
N ALA A 17 -10.20 -29.82 -13.61
CA ALA A 17 -9.50 -28.60 -13.93
C ALA A 17 -10.50 -27.46 -13.71
N SER A 18 -10.14 -26.52 -12.83
CA SER A 18 -10.93 -25.30 -12.67
C SER A 18 -11.11 -24.68 -14.05
N ALA A 19 -12.35 -24.30 -14.38
CA ALA A 19 -12.61 -23.56 -15.61
C ALA A 19 -11.70 -22.32 -15.63
N ALA A 20 -11.11 -22.02 -16.80
CA ALA A 20 -10.28 -20.84 -16.99
C ALA A 20 -11.10 -19.56 -16.73
N PHE A 21 -10.49 -18.56 -16.10
CA PHE A 21 -11.16 -17.28 -15.84
C PHE A 21 -11.38 -16.48 -17.13
N PHE A 22 -10.50 -16.64 -18.12
CA PHE A 22 -10.60 -16.01 -19.43
C PHE A 22 -10.80 -17.03 -20.53
N THR A 23 -11.72 -16.73 -21.44
CA THR A 23 -11.90 -17.49 -22.68
C THR A 23 -10.69 -17.31 -23.61
N ASP A 24 -10.48 -18.25 -24.53
CA ASP A 24 -9.39 -18.14 -25.51
C ASP A 24 -9.53 -16.88 -26.38
N ALA A 25 -10.76 -16.51 -26.75
CA ALA A 25 -11.02 -15.30 -27.51
C ALA A 25 -10.61 -14.02 -26.75
N GLU A 26 -10.93 -13.95 -25.44
CA GLU A 26 -10.47 -12.85 -24.59
C GLU A 26 -8.95 -12.82 -24.48
N ARG A 27 -8.32 -13.98 -24.26
CA ARG A 27 -6.86 -14.11 -24.14
C ARG A 27 -6.17 -13.60 -25.40
N THR A 28 -6.62 -14.05 -26.57
CA THR A 28 -6.09 -13.59 -27.86
C THR A 28 -6.29 -12.09 -28.04
N ARG A 29 -7.48 -11.55 -27.73
CA ARG A 29 -7.77 -10.10 -27.86
C ARG A 29 -6.85 -9.27 -26.96
N ILE A 30 -6.69 -9.66 -25.70
CA ILE A 30 -5.91 -8.92 -24.69
C ILE A 30 -4.42 -8.95 -25.03
N VAL A 31 -3.88 -10.11 -25.39
CA VAL A 31 -2.48 -10.23 -25.84
C VAL A 31 -2.26 -9.40 -27.10
N THR A 32 -3.17 -9.47 -28.07
CA THR A 32 -3.08 -8.65 -29.30
C THR A 32 -3.11 -7.16 -28.97
N TYR A 33 -4.01 -6.74 -28.08
CA TYR A 33 -4.11 -5.35 -27.64
C TYR A 33 -2.79 -4.85 -27.05
N TRP A 34 -2.20 -5.57 -26.09
CA TRP A 34 -1.00 -5.14 -25.39
C TRP A 34 0.30 -5.26 -26.19
N ASN A 35 0.33 -6.08 -27.24
CA ASN A 35 1.47 -6.22 -28.14
C ASN A 35 1.33 -5.40 -29.43
N ALA A 36 0.24 -4.65 -29.59
CA ALA A 36 0.13 -3.71 -30.70
C ALA A 36 1.23 -2.64 -30.62
N PRO A 37 1.87 -2.26 -31.74
CA PRO A 37 2.95 -1.27 -31.74
C PRO A 37 2.55 0.04 -31.06
N GLY A 38 3.46 0.60 -30.24
CA GLY A 38 3.26 1.88 -29.55
C GLY A 38 2.47 1.81 -28.23
N ARG A 39 1.93 0.65 -27.86
CA ARG A 39 1.20 0.46 -26.60
C ARG A 39 2.07 0.45 -25.36
N TYR A 40 3.29 -0.06 -25.48
CA TYR A 40 4.23 -0.14 -24.39
C TYR A 40 5.64 0.09 -24.90
N ARG A 41 6.35 1.03 -24.27
CA ARG A 41 7.74 1.34 -24.57
C ARG A 41 8.53 1.47 -23.28
N VAL A 42 9.77 0.99 -23.31
CA VAL A 42 10.73 1.13 -22.23
C VAL A 42 11.91 1.93 -22.74
N ASP A 43 12.20 3.04 -22.07
CA ASP A 43 13.25 3.99 -22.41
C ASP A 43 14.16 4.21 -21.18
N ALA A 44 15.29 4.88 -21.37
CA ALA A 44 16.02 5.43 -20.24
C ALA A 44 15.16 6.48 -19.51
N ARG A 45 15.34 6.62 -18.19
CA ARG A 45 14.70 7.69 -17.41
C ARG A 45 14.99 9.08 -18.01
N ALA A 46 14.06 10.02 -17.83
CA ALA A 46 14.10 11.32 -18.53
C ALA A 46 15.38 12.12 -18.29
N GLU A 47 16.00 12.00 -17.11
CA GLU A 47 17.22 12.73 -16.75
C GLU A 47 18.50 11.95 -17.09
N ALA A 48 18.41 10.75 -17.67
CA ALA A 48 19.57 9.91 -17.98
C ALA A 48 20.56 10.62 -18.92
N ALA A 49 20.05 11.38 -19.90
CA ALA A 49 20.91 12.15 -20.82
C ALA A 49 21.72 13.26 -20.13
N LYS A 50 21.24 13.78 -18.99
CA LYS A 50 21.89 14.88 -18.25
C LYS A 50 22.74 14.39 -17.09
N SER A 51 22.28 13.35 -16.39
CA SER A 51 22.83 12.89 -15.11
C SER A 51 23.36 11.46 -15.15
N GLY A 52 23.32 10.82 -16.32
CA GLY A 52 23.73 9.44 -16.50
C GLY A 52 22.60 8.45 -16.23
N PRO A 53 22.60 7.29 -16.90
CA PRO A 53 21.64 6.23 -16.62
C PRO A 53 21.80 5.64 -15.22
N TRP A 54 23.02 5.59 -14.68
CA TRP A 54 23.31 5.03 -13.36
C TRP A 54 23.05 6.03 -12.24
N VAL A 55 22.34 5.58 -11.21
CA VAL A 55 22.07 6.35 -9.98
C VAL A 55 22.16 5.45 -8.75
N VAL A 56 22.33 6.05 -7.58
CA VAL A 56 22.32 5.32 -6.31
C VAL A 56 20.89 5.18 -5.78
N ARG A 57 20.54 3.98 -5.31
CA ARG A 57 19.27 3.68 -4.61
C ARG A 57 19.48 2.78 -3.41
N LEU A 58 18.56 2.87 -2.44
CA LEU A 58 18.39 1.85 -1.40
C LEU A 58 18.05 0.51 -2.06
N THR A 59 18.57 -0.59 -1.54
CA THR A 59 18.23 -1.95 -2.01
C THR A 59 17.01 -2.51 -1.27
N PRO A 60 16.16 -3.35 -1.92
CA PRO A 60 15.08 -4.04 -1.22
C PRO A 60 15.56 -4.89 -0.03
N GLU A 61 16.72 -5.54 -0.17
CA GLU A 61 17.33 -6.37 0.88
C GLU A 61 17.71 -5.52 2.10
N ALA A 62 18.30 -4.34 1.87
CA ALA A 62 18.60 -3.40 2.93
C ALA A 62 17.35 -2.87 3.62
N SER A 63 16.29 -2.60 2.84
CA SER A 63 15.02 -2.19 3.41
C SER A 63 14.43 -3.27 4.32
N GLN A 64 14.50 -4.55 3.93
CA GLN A 64 14.04 -5.67 4.74
C GLN A 64 14.91 -5.85 6.00
N TRP A 65 16.23 -5.67 5.90
CA TRP A 65 17.12 -5.70 7.06
C TRP A 65 16.79 -4.55 8.05
N LEU A 66 16.56 -3.34 7.54
CA LEU A 66 16.15 -2.18 8.34
C LEU A 66 14.76 -2.36 8.98
N TYR A 67 13.85 -3.07 8.31
CA TYR A 67 12.55 -3.44 8.86
C TYR A 67 12.70 -4.34 10.09
N ASN A 68 13.53 -5.39 9.97
CA ASN A 68 13.81 -6.31 11.07
C ASN A 68 14.48 -5.58 12.23
N TYR A 69 15.42 -4.68 11.95
CA TYR A 69 16.03 -3.80 12.95
C TYR A 69 14.97 -2.96 13.70
N GLY A 70 14.04 -2.33 12.96
CA GLY A 70 12.98 -1.51 13.56
C GLY A 70 12.06 -2.29 14.51
N HIS A 71 11.77 -3.57 14.22
CA HIS A 71 10.94 -4.42 15.07
C HIS A 71 11.61 -4.78 16.40
N ILE A 72 12.94 -4.80 16.43
CA ILE A 72 13.71 -5.11 17.64
C ILE A 72 13.91 -3.84 18.47
N ASN A 73 14.13 -2.70 17.82
CA ASN A 73 14.42 -1.42 18.48
C ASN A 73 13.16 -0.72 19.03
N SER A 74 11.96 -1.10 18.62
CA SER A 74 10.73 -0.48 19.10
C SER A 74 9.62 -1.51 19.28
N ALA A 75 9.05 -1.55 20.49
CA ALA A 75 7.88 -2.37 20.80
C ALA A 75 6.62 -1.89 20.04
N ASP A 76 6.60 -0.62 19.66
CA ASP A 76 5.50 0.01 18.90
C ASP A 76 5.80 0.07 17.40
N LYS A 77 4.73 0.01 16.59
CA LYS A 77 4.79 0.23 15.15
C LYS A 77 5.29 1.66 14.87
N ILE A 78 6.49 1.80 14.32
CA ILE A 78 7.02 3.10 13.90
C ILE A 78 6.29 3.54 12.62
N PRO A 79 5.84 4.81 12.49
CA PRO A 79 5.28 5.32 11.25
C PRO A 79 6.26 5.17 10.07
N PRO A 80 5.81 4.87 8.84
CA PRO A 80 6.71 4.72 7.68
C PRO A 80 7.59 5.94 7.37
N THR A 81 7.16 7.11 7.81
CA THR A 81 7.85 8.40 7.69
C THR A 81 8.90 8.66 8.76
N ALA A 82 8.97 7.83 9.81
CA ALA A 82 9.87 8.01 10.94
C ALA A 82 10.96 6.93 10.98
N ASN A 83 12.08 7.27 11.64
CA ASN A 83 13.04 6.28 12.12
C ASN A 83 12.73 5.99 13.59
N GLY A 84 12.96 4.75 14.02
CA GLY A 84 12.99 4.42 15.44
C GLY A 84 14.05 5.27 16.14
N LYS A 85 13.75 5.74 17.35
CA LYS A 85 14.77 6.41 18.17
C LYS A 85 15.48 5.34 19.00
N PRO A 86 16.81 5.45 19.21
CA PRO A 86 17.48 4.57 20.13
C PRO A 86 16.89 4.73 21.53
N THR A 87 16.66 3.63 22.22
CA THR A 87 16.04 3.57 23.56
C THR A 87 17.00 3.10 24.64
N THR A 88 18.15 2.56 24.24
CA THR A 88 19.21 2.01 25.10
C THR A 88 20.59 2.39 24.57
N PRO A 89 21.65 2.38 25.42
CA PRO A 89 23.02 2.61 24.96
C PRO A 89 23.47 1.67 23.84
N HIS A 90 23.03 0.40 23.86
CA HIS A 90 23.30 -0.55 22.78
C HIS A 90 22.66 -0.11 21.46
N THR A 91 21.41 0.33 21.50
CA THR A 91 20.73 0.81 20.28
C THR A 91 21.33 2.12 19.75
N GLU A 92 21.94 2.96 20.60
CA GLU A 92 22.68 4.14 20.14
C GLU A 92 23.97 3.75 19.39
N GLU A 93 24.69 2.74 19.88
CA GLU A 93 25.86 2.18 19.19
C GLU A 93 25.45 1.59 17.83
N TRP A 94 24.35 0.83 17.79
CA TRP A 94 23.80 0.30 16.54
C TRP A 94 23.48 1.41 15.54
N GLU A 95 22.84 2.49 16.00
CA GLU A 95 22.47 3.63 15.15
C GLU A 95 23.69 4.35 14.57
N LYS A 96 24.76 4.52 15.37
CA LYS A 96 26.03 5.07 14.90
C LYS A 96 26.63 4.19 13.80
N TRP A 97 26.68 2.88 14.03
CA TRP A 97 27.22 1.93 13.05
C TRP A 97 26.39 1.88 11.76
N ILE A 98 25.05 1.81 11.85
CA ILE A 98 24.16 1.80 10.68
C ILE A 98 24.33 3.08 9.86
N THR A 99 24.46 4.23 10.52
CA THR A 99 24.67 5.52 9.85
C THR A 99 26.01 5.55 9.10
N ALA A 100 27.08 5.04 9.73
CA ALA A 100 28.38 4.92 9.09
C ALA A 100 28.34 3.95 7.88
N LYS A 101 27.70 2.78 8.04
CA LYS A 101 27.56 1.77 6.99
C LYS A 101 26.81 2.32 5.78
N LEU A 102 25.68 2.99 6.04
CA LEU A 102 24.85 3.59 5.00
C LEU A 102 25.64 4.65 4.21
N SER A 103 26.35 5.54 4.93
CA SER A 103 27.16 6.59 4.29
C SER A 103 28.25 5.98 3.41
N TYR A 104 28.94 4.95 3.91
CA TYR A 104 29.97 4.24 3.15
C TYR A 104 29.44 3.53 1.92
N ASP A 105 28.33 2.81 2.04
CA ASP A 105 27.71 2.10 0.91
C ASP A 105 27.17 3.06 -0.15
N GLN A 106 26.59 4.19 0.26
CA GLN A 106 26.15 5.23 -0.67
C GLN A 106 27.32 5.83 -1.44
N TRP A 107 28.42 6.14 -0.77
CA TRP A 107 29.63 6.63 -1.41
C TRP A 107 30.23 5.60 -2.39
N LEU A 108 30.29 4.32 -2.00
CA LEU A 108 30.79 3.25 -2.86
C LEU A 108 29.90 3.08 -4.09
N ALA A 109 28.58 3.01 -3.90
CA ALA A 109 27.61 2.93 -4.98
C ALA A 109 27.69 4.15 -5.91
N GLN A 110 27.88 5.35 -5.38
CA GLN A 110 28.03 6.57 -6.17
C GLN A 110 29.29 6.53 -7.02
N THR A 111 30.41 6.10 -6.44
CA THR A 111 31.68 5.95 -7.15
C THR A 111 31.54 5.00 -8.35
N ILE A 112 30.82 3.88 -8.16
CA ILE A 112 30.55 2.93 -9.26
C ILE A 112 29.62 3.55 -10.31
N ALA A 113 28.54 4.23 -9.88
CA ALA A 113 27.62 4.90 -10.80
C ALA A 113 28.32 5.98 -11.64
N ASP A 114 29.17 6.80 -11.01
CA ASP A 114 29.93 7.86 -11.67
C ASP A 114 30.92 7.28 -12.70
N ALA A 115 31.64 6.21 -12.34
CA ALA A 115 32.53 5.53 -13.26
C ALA A 115 31.77 4.96 -14.48
N ALA A 116 30.61 4.34 -14.26
CA ALA A 116 29.77 3.81 -15.32
C ALA A 116 29.15 4.91 -16.20
N ASN A 117 28.78 6.05 -15.62
CA ASN A 117 28.30 7.22 -16.36
C ASN A 117 29.41 7.87 -17.19
N ALA A 118 30.64 7.95 -16.66
CA ALA A 118 31.80 8.46 -17.38
C ALA A 118 32.14 7.60 -18.62
N GLN A 119 31.98 6.27 -18.53
CA GLN A 119 32.11 5.38 -19.69
C GLN A 119 31.09 5.67 -20.80
N ASN A 120 29.95 6.27 -20.46
CA ASN A 120 28.92 6.72 -21.41
C ASN A 120 29.14 8.18 -21.89
N GLY A 121 30.30 8.78 -21.62
CA GLY A 121 30.60 10.16 -21.99
C GLY A 121 29.82 11.20 -21.17
N ILE A 122 29.22 10.79 -20.05
CA ILE A 122 28.46 11.67 -19.17
C ILE A 122 29.30 11.95 -17.93
N THR A 123 29.70 13.20 -17.76
CA THR A 123 30.35 13.69 -16.53
C THR A 123 29.32 14.48 -15.74
N PRO A 124 28.86 13.98 -14.57
CA PRO A 124 27.92 14.73 -13.72
C PRO A 124 28.48 16.11 -13.35
N ALA A 125 27.65 17.14 -13.34
CA ALA A 125 28.07 18.54 -13.17
C ALA A 125 28.80 18.84 -11.84
N THR A 126 28.72 17.97 -10.83
CA THR A 126 29.42 18.09 -9.55
C THR A 126 30.78 17.38 -9.64
N ASN A 127 31.76 18.04 -10.26
CA ASN A 127 33.07 17.52 -10.66
C ASN A 127 34.08 17.22 -9.52
N SER A 128 33.65 16.76 -8.35
CA SER A 128 34.56 16.14 -7.38
C SER A 128 33.83 15.07 -6.58
N PRO A 129 34.30 13.82 -6.57
CA PRO A 129 33.77 12.79 -5.68
C PRO A 129 33.81 13.34 -4.26
N ALA A 130 32.71 13.20 -3.52
CA ALA A 130 32.76 13.47 -2.09
C ALA A 130 33.90 12.65 -1.47
N PRO A 131 34.63 13.19 -0.47
CA PRO A 131 35.68 12.43 0.20
C PRO A 131 35.09 11.14 0.77
N ALA A 132 35.86 10.06 0.69
CA ALA A 132 35.42 8.77 1.21
C ALA A 132 35.06 8.90 2.70
N PRO A 133 33.84 8.51 3.11
CA PRO A 133 33.49 8.48 4.52
C PRO A 133 34.35 7.41 5.24
N PRO A 134 34.51 7.51 6.56
CA PRO A 134 35.20 6.48 7.33
C PRO A 134 34.56 5.10 7.12
N LEU A 135 35.40 4.05 7.11
CA LEU A 135 34.90 2.69 7.15
C LEU A 135 34.03 2.50 8.40
N PRO A 136 32.88 1.83 8.30
CA PRO A 136 31.98 1.63 9.44
C PRO A 136 32.57 0.76 10.56
N GLY A 137 33.67 0.06 10.30
CA GLY A 137 34.24 -0.94 11.21
C GLY A 137 33.43 -2.23 11.23
N MET A 138 33.78 -3.14 12.14
CA MET A 138 33.03 -4.38 12.35
C MET A 138 31.62 -4.08 12.87
N ILE A 139 30.64 -4.87 12.42
CA ILE A 139 29.28 -4.81 12.97
C ILE A 139 29.33 -5.14 14.48
N PRO A 140 28.64 -4.39 15.35
CA PRO A 140 28.54 -4.75 16.76
C PRO A 140 27.96 -6.16 16.92
N ASP A 141 28.60 -7.01 17.73
CA ASP A 141 28.19 -8.42 17.91
C ASP A 141 26.72 -8.55 18.33
N THR A 142 26.25 -7.61 19.16
CA THR A 142 24.84 -7.56 19.61
C THR A 142 23.88 -7.22 18.49
N LEU A 143 24.27 -6.38 17.52
CA LEU A 143 23.47 -6.07 16.35
C LEU A 143 23.46 -7.26 15.38
N LEU A 144 24.62 -7.87 15.15
CA LEU A 144 24.75 -9.07 14.32
C LEU A 144 23.89 -10.22 14.85
N ALA A 145 23.91 -10.47 16.16
CA ALA A 145 23.08 -11.48 16.80
C ALA A 145 21.58 -11.16 16.69
N ALA A 146 21.20 -9.88 16.72
CA ALA A 146 19.81 -9.44 16.67
C ALA A 146 19.19 -9.50 15.27
N VAL A 147 19.92 -9.04 14.25
CA VAL A 147 19.35 -8.80 12.90
C VAL A 147 20.11 -9.50 11.77
N GLY A 148 21.23 -10.15 12.07
CA GLY A 148 22.09 -10.79 11.09
C GLY A 148 22.97 -9.82 10.31
N ASN A 149 23.75 -10.36 9.38
CA ASN A 149 24.64 -9.57 8.52
C ASN A 149 23.82 -8.64 7.61
N PRO A 150 24.21 -7.36 7.49
CA PRO A 150 23.53 -6.43 6.60
C PRO A 150 23.96 -6.66 5.15
N PRO A 151 23.01 -6.57 4.20
CA PRO A 151 23.34 -6.49 2.78
C PRO A 151 23.95 -5.12 2.43
N PRO A 152 24.36 -4.88 1.17
CA PRO A 152 24.64 -3.52 0.70
C PRO A 152 23.41 -2.63 0.90
N LEU A 153 23.59 -1.54 1.67
CA LEU A 153 22.52 -0.58 1.99
C LEU A 153 22.19 0.36 0.83
N ALA A 154 23.07 0.46 -0.16
CA ALA A 154 22.84 1.18 -1.38
C ALA A 154 23.51 0.47 -2.56
N ALA A 155 22.94 0.63 -3.75
CA ALA A 155 23.49 0.06 -4.98
C ALA A 155 23.37 1.05 -6.15
N PRO A 156 24.31 0.99 -7.13
CA PRO A 156 24.17 1.65 -8.41
C PRO A 156 23.13 0.88 -9.25
N VAL A 157 22.15 1.58 -9.79
CA VAL A 157 21.06 1.01 -10.59
C VAL A 157 20.76 1.88 -11.81
N THR A 158 20.09 1.32 -12.80
CA THR A 158 19.65 2.02 -14.02
C THR A 158 18.13 2.06 -14.11
N PRO A 159 17.46 3.07 -13.52
CA PRO A 159 16.02 3.18 -13.59
C PRO A 159 15.54 3.35 -15.03
N LEU A 160 14.48 2.64 -15.37
CA LEU A 160 13.85 2.62 -16.67
C LEU A 160 12.55 3.41 -16.64
N ARG A 161 12.29 4.14 -17.71
CA ARG A 161 11.01 4.81 -17.95
C ARG A 161 10.12 3.89 -18.76
N HIS A 162 8.92 3.67 -18.27
CA HIS A 162 7.88 2.88 -18.92
C HIS A 162 6.80 3.82 -19.43
N THR A 163 6.44 3.72 -20.70
CA THR A 163 5.37 4.50 -21.33
C THR A 163 4.28 3.55 -21.82
N ILE A 164 3.04 3.75 -21.38
CA ILE A 164 1.88 2.94 -21.69
C ILE A 164 0.84 3.83 -22.38
N THR A 165 0.29 3.37 -23.50
CA THR A 165 -0.70 4.12 -24.30
C THR A 165 -2.02 3.36 -24.36
N PHE A 166 -3.12 3.98 -23.92
CA PHE A 166 -4.48 3.45 -24.00
C PHE A 166 -5.17 3.84 -25.31
N GLU A 167 -6.28 3.17 -25.63
CA GLU A 167 -6.96 3.33 -26.93
C GLU A 167 -7.69 4.66 -27.08
N ASP A 168 -8.10 5.25 -25.97
CA ASP A 168 -8.63 6.61 -25.87
C ASP A 168 -7.57 7.70 -26.05
N GLY A 169 -6.29 7.32 -26.17
CA GLY A 169 -5.16 8.23 -26.35
C GLY A 169 -4.44 8.60 -25.06
N ASP A 170 -4.87 8.09 -23.90
CA ASP A 170 -4.17 8.38 -22.65
C ASP A 170 -2.78 7.75 -22.64
N VAL A 171 -1.81 8.53 -22.15
CA VAL A 171 -0.42 8.12 -22.05
C VAL A 171 0.03 8.22 -20.60
N LEU A 172 0.28 7.07 -19.99
CA LEU A 172 0.77 6.97 -18.62
C LEU A 172 2.25 6.63 -18.62
N THR A 173 3.02 7.24 -17.71
CA THR A 173 4.45 6.97 -17.59
C THR A 173 4.87 6.69 -16.17
N TYR A 174 5.75 5.69 -16.01
CA TYR A 174 6.33 5.31 -14.74
C TYR A 174 7.84 5.28 -14.83
N THR A 175 8.50 5.40 -13.69
CA THR A 175 9.92 5.07 -13.53
C THR A 175 10.05 4.07 -12.40
N ASP A 176 10.71 2.94 -12.67
CA ASP A 176 11.03 1.96 -11.63
C ASP A 176 12.18 2.46 -10.74
N HIS A 177 12.66 1.64 -9.80
CA HIS A 177 13.73 2.01 -8.88
C HIS A 177 13.45 3.35 -8.17
N ILE A 178 12.23 3.49 -7.65
CA ILE A 178 11.75 4.76 -7.12
C ILE A 178 12.68 5.31 -6.03
N PRO A 179 12.89 6.64 -5.98
CA PRO A 179 13.73 7.24 -4.97
C PRO A 179 13.01 7.25 -3.62
N VAL A 180 13.44 6.35 -2.72
CA VAL A 180 12.98 6.31 -1.33
C VAL A 180 14.01 6.95 -0.39
N ARG A 181 13.59 7.32 0.83
CA ARG A 181 14.52 7.77 1.88
C ARG A 181 15.55 6.66 2.16
N ALA A 182 16.77 7.06 2.50
CA ALA A 182 17.90 6.13 2.66
C ALA A 182 17.71 5.03 3.72
N ARG A 183 16.78 5.22 4.65
CA ARG A 183 16.43 4.23 5.69
C ARG A 183 14.97 3.78 5.60
N PHE A 184 14.40 3.77 4.41
CA PHE A 184 13.01 3.36 4.22
C PHE A 184 12.88 1.85 4.46
N ALA A 185 12.19 1.44 5.52
CA ALA A 185 12.06 0.04 5.92
C ALA A 185 11.00 -0.76 5.14
N TYR A 186 10.27 -0.12 4.23
CA TYR A 186 9.11 -0.74 3.56
C TYR A 186 9.32 -0.98 2.06
N TYR A 187 10.47 -0.63 1.48
CA TYR A 187 10.80 -0.90 0.07
C TYR A 187 10.98 -2.40 -0.17
N ARG A 188 10.27 -2.98 -1.15
CA ARG A 188 10.25 -4.42 -1.41
C ARG A 188 10.50 -4.76 -2.87
N PHE A 189 10.08 -3.91 -3.80
CA PHE A 189 10.13 -4.21 -5.22
C PHE A 189 10.87 -3.11 -5.97
N ALA A 190 12.06 -3.44 -6.47
CA ALA A 190 12.86 -2.50 -7.24
C ALA A 190 12.20 -2.12 -8.57
N GLN A 191 11.44 -3.05 -9.12
CA GLN A 191 10.61 -2.89 -10.30
C GLN A 191 9.41 -2.01 -9.98
N GLY A 192 8.97 -1.91 -8.71
CA GLY A 192 7.80 -1.18 -8.29
C GLY A 192 7.81 0.29 -8.72
N VAL A 193 6.62 0.83 -8.95
CA VAL A 193 6.39 2.20 -9.43
C VAL A 193 5.41 2.92 -8.53
N MET A 194 5.29 4.23 -8.71
CA MET A 194 4.30 5.02 -8.00
C MET A 194 3.67 6.09 -8.89
N HIS A 195 2.39 6.36 -8.63
CA HIS A 195 1.67 7.53 -9.07
C HIS A 195 0.92 8.11 -7.86
N PRO A 196 1.23 9.33 -7.41
CA PRO A 196 0.63 9.88 -6.21
C PRO A 196 -0.84 10.28 -6.39
N GLY A 197 -1.32 10.43 -7.63
CA GLY A 197 -2.67 10.90 -7.94
C GLY A 197 -2.92 12.36 -7.60
N VAL A 198 -4.12 12.83 -7.95
CA VAL A 198 -4.68 14.13 -7.61
C VAL A 198 -5.38 13.98 -6.27
N ALA A 199 -4.81 14.58 -5.23
CA ALA A 199 -5.41 14.59 -3.89
C ALA A 199 -6.88 14.99 -3.97
N LEU A 200 -7.76 14.26 -3.25
CA LEU A 200 -9.20 14.52 -3.30
C LEU A 200 -9.54 15.97 -2.93
N SER A 201 -8.73 16.61 -2.09
CA SER A 201 -8.87 18.04 -1.74
C SER A 201 -8.76 19.02 -2.92
N LYS A 202 -8.29 18.56 -4.09
CA LYS A 202 -8.18 19.34 -5.33
C LYS A 202 -9.31 19.05 -6.33
N MET A 203 -10.16 18.04 -6.08
CA MET A 203 -11.33 17.76 -6.91
C MET A 203 -12.45 18.78 -6.61
N SER A 204 -13.40 18.90 -7.54
CA SER A 204 -14.55 19.75 -7.30
C SER A 204 -15.43 19.17 -6.19
N ASP A 205 -15.93 20.02 -5.28
CA ASP A 205 -16.81 19.58 -4.19
C ASP A 205 -18.07 18.89 -4.73
N ALA A 206 -18.64 19.42 -5.83
CA ALA A 206 -19.84 18.86 -6.45
C ALA A 206 -19.62 17.44 -6.99
N GLU A 207 -18.48 17.16 -7.63
CA GLU A 207 -18.13 15.82 -8.11
C GLU A 207 -17.91 14.86 -6.94
N LEU A 208 -17.18 15.29 -5.91
CA LEU A 208 -16.97 14.46 -4.72
C LEU A 208 -18.26 14.16 -3.97
N ASP A 209 -19.14 15.16 -3.79
CA ASP A 209 -20.43 14.99 -3.13
C ASP A 209 -21.32 14.01 -3.88
N ALA A 210 -21.34 14.08 -5.21
CA ALA A 210 -22.07 13.13 -6.04
C ALA A 210 -21.55 11.69 -5.85
N LEU A 211 -20.23 11.50 -5.91
CA LEU A 211 -19.60 10.20 -5.69
C LEU A 211 -19.92 9.65 -4.30
N PHE A 212 -19.75 10.46 -3.25
CA PHE A 212 -20.00 10.04 -1.87
C PHE A 212 -21.47 9.72 -1.62
N ALA A 213 -22.39 10.54 -2.14
CA ALA A 213 -23.83 10.30 -2.02
C ALA A 213 -24.24 8.99 -2.72
N GLU A 214 -23.75 8.74 -3.93
CA GLU A 214 -24.02 7.50 -4.68
C GLU A 214 -23.44 6.27 -3.97
N SER A 215 -22.29 6.40 -3.31
CA SER A 215 -21.72 5.36 -2.47
C SER A 215 -22.48 5.12 -1.15
N GLY A 216 -23.56 5.87 -0.92
CA GLY A 216 -24.43 5.72 0.24
C GLY A 216 -23.86 6.32 1.52
N MET A 217 -22.91 7.28 1.43
CA MET A 217 -22.45 8.03 2.61
C MET A 217 -23.46 9.13 2.98
N THR A 218 -23.81 9.17 4.26
CA THR A 218 -24.59 10.27 4.87
C THR A 218 -23.75 11.55 4.95
N PRO A 219 -24.35 12.76 5.02
CA PRO A 219 -23.58 14.00 5.10
C PRO A 219 -22.50 14.02 6.19
N PHE A 220 -22.79 13.45 7.36
CA PHE A 220 -21.82 13.28 8.45
C PHE A 220 -20.61 12.42 8.02
N GLU A 221 -20.86 11.26 7.38
CA GLU A 221 -19.82 10.38 6.86
C GLU A 221 -18.99 11.07 5.77
N GLN A 222 -19.63 11.88 4.92
CA GLN A 222 -18.96 12.62 3.84
C GLN A 222 -17.98 13.65 4.41
N HIS A 223 -18.39 14.43 5.41
CA HIS A 223 -17.50 15.38 6.07
C HIS A 223 -16.30 14.69 6.71
N VAL A 224 -16.54 13.57 7.41
CA VAL A 224 -15.47 12.74 7.98
C VAL A 224 -14.53 12.24 6.89
N ALA A 225 -15.05 11.63 5.82
CA ALA A 225 -14.26 11.06 4.74
C ALA A 225 -13.44 12.12 4.00
N LYS A 226 -14.05 13.28 3.67
CA LYS A 226 -13.37 14.44 3.07
C LYS A 226 -12.24 14.99 3.94
N SER A 227 -12.40 14.96 5.27
CA SER A 227 -11.37 15.45 6.18
C SER A 227 -10.14 14.54 6.24
N VAL A 228 -10.36 13.22 6.21
CA VAL A 228 -9.27 12.23 6.19
C VAL A 228 -8.63 12.18 4.81
N SER A 229 -9.41 12.28 3.72
CA SER A 229 -8.89 12.22 2.36
C SER A 229 -7.99 13.39 1.97
N ARG A 230 -8.10 14.54 2.65
CA ARG A 230 -7.15 15.67 2.48
C ARG A 230 -5.69 15.28 2.73
N LEU A 231 -5.47 14.18 3.45
CA LEU A 231 -4.16 13.67 3.81
C LEU A 231 -3.65 12.59 2.85
N GLU A 232 -4.47 12.14 1.90
CA GLU A 232 -4.24 10.95 1.10
C GLU A 232 -4.24 11.25 -0.42
N GLY A 233 -3.93 10.23 -1.21
CA GLY A 233 -3.90 10.29 -2.68
C GLY A 233 -5.27 10.47 -3.35
N GLY A 234 -5.28 10.45 -4.68
CA GLY A 234 -6.48 10.40 -5.52
C GLY A 234 -7.00 8.98 -5.75
N PHE A 235 -8.13 8.89 -6.47
CA PHE A 235 -8.73 7.59 -6.85
C PHE A 235 -7.83 6.75 -7.78
N GLU A 236 -6.93 7.42 -8.49
CA GLU A 236 -5.97 6.88 -9.45
C GLU A 236 -4.55 6.73 -8.88
N SER A 237 -4.37 7.00 -7.58
CA SER A 237 -3.08 6.77 -6.93
C SER A 237 -2.71 5.29 -7.03
N VAL A 238 -1.44 5.00 -7.33
CA VAL A 238 -0.93 3.63 -7.37
C VAL A 238 0.45 3.57 -6.73
N ASN A 239 0.73 2.46 -6.07
CA ASN A 239 2.04 2.16 -5.50
C ASN A 239 2.26 0.64 -5.60
N THR A 240 3.39 0.24 -6.17
CA THR A 240 3.78 -1.17 -6.31
C THR A 240 5.15 -1.52 -5.74
N TYR A 241 5.74 -0.64 -4.92
CA TYR A 241 7.13 -0.77 -4.48
C TYR A 241 7.30 -1.21 -3.03
N ASP A 242 6.24 -1.21 -2.21
CA ASP A 242 6.34 -1.41 -0.76
C ASP A 242 5.61 -2.64 -0.21
N THR A 243 5.52 -2.74 1.11
CA THR A 243 4.86 -3.86 1.82
C THR A 243 3.36 -4.02 1.54
N GLY A 244 2.71 -3.04 0.91
CA GLY A 244 1.35 -3.16 0.41
C GLY A 244 1.23 -4.05 -0.83
N TYR A 245 2.37 -4.40 -1.45
CA TYR A 245 2.46 -5.05 -2.75
C TYR A 245 1.85 -4.14 -3.82
N LEU A 246 0.62 -4.38 -4.28
CA LEU A 246 -0.12 -3.42 -5.09
C LEU A 246 -1.10 -2.65 -4.22
N SER A 247 -0.94 -1.33 -4.17
CA SER A 247 -1.87 -0.40 -3.49
C SER A 247 -2.45 0.59 -4.49
N VAL A 248 -3.78 0.79 -4.44
CA VAL A 248 -4.53 1.67 -5.36
C VAL A 248 -5.45 2.60 -4.58
N GLY A 249 -5.66 3.81 -5.08
CA GLY A 249 -6.77 4.66 -4.67
C GLY A 249 -6.53 5.53 -3.44
N PHE A 250 -7.58 6.26 -3.07
CA PHE A 250 -7.50 7.40 -2.17
C PHE A 250 -7.27 7.04 -0.69
N ILE A 251 -7.30 5.75 -0.32
CA ILE A 251 -6.83 5.25 0.98
C ILE A 251 -5.85 4.09 0.84
N GLN A 252 -5.26 3.92 -0.36
CA GLN A 252 -4.28 2.88 -0.66
C GLN A 252 -4.80 1.46 -0.38
N PHE A 253 -5.91 1.07 -1.02
CA PHE A 253 -6.44 -0.28 -0.98
C PHE A 253 -5.38 -1.25 -1.48
N ALA A 254 -5.00 -2.25 -0.68
CA ALA A 254 -3.81 -3.06 -0.90
C ALA A 254 -4.13 -4.53 -1.16
N THR A 255 -3.30 -5.18 -1.98
CA THR A 255 -3.41 -6.63 -2.24
C THR A 255 -2.80 -7.50 -1.15
N LEU A 256 -1.84 -6.92 -0.41
CA LEU A 256 -0.93 -7.65 0.48
C LEU A 256 -0.23 -8.81 -0.25
N ALA A 257 0.47 -9.66 0.49
CA ALA A 257 1.27 -10.75 -0.06
C ALA A 257 0.44 -11.85 -0.75
N GLY A 258 -0.81 -12.06 -0.31
CA GLY A 258 -1.68 -13.12 -0.81
C GLY A 258 -2.37 -12.79 -2.14
N GLY A 259 -2.34 -11.53 -2.57
CA GLY A 259 -3.08 -11.08 -3.74
C GLY A 259 -4.58 -10.93 -3.54
N ALA A 260 -5.02 -10.77 -2.29
CA ALA A 260 -6.40 -10.51 -1.89
C ALA A 260 -6.50 -9.19 -1.13
N GLY A 261 -7.24 -9.07 -0.03
CA GLY A 261 -7.26 -7.84 0.78
C GLY A 261 -8.18 -6.75 0.23
N SER A 262 -7.98 -5.51 0.68
CA SER A 262 -8.96 -4.44 0.47
C SER A 262 -9.05 -3.97 -0.99
N LEU A 263 -8.00 -4.17 -1.79
CA LEU A 263 -8.10 -3.95 -3.23
C LEU A 263 -8.95 -5.03 -3.91
N GLY A 264 -8.76 -6.29 -3.55
CA GLY A 264 -9.58 -7.40 -4.04
C GLY A 264 -11.07 -7.18 -3.75
N ASP A 265 -11.39 -6.75 -2.52
CA ASP A 265 -12.77 -6.42 -2.14
C ASP A 265 -13.34 -5.25 -2.97
N THR A 266 -12.52 -4.25 -3.30
CA THR A 266 -12.92 -3.12 -4.14
C THR A 266 -13.27 -3.57 -5.55
N LEU A 267 -12.40 -4.36 -6.18
CA LEU A 267 -12.67 -4.90 -7.51
C LEU A 267 -13.91 -5.80 -7.52
N LYS A 268 -14.06 -6.64 -6.49
CA LYS A 268 -15.24 -7.51 -6.36
C LYS A 268 -16.52 -6.70 -6.18
N LYS A 269 -16.45 -5.58 -5.45
CA LYS A 269 -17.58 -4.65 -5.27
C LYS A 269 -18.05 -4.08 -6.60
N GLU A 270 -17.12 -3.61 -7.43
CA GLU A 270 -17.44 -3.12 -8.76
C GLU A 270 -17.95 -4.25 -9.67
N LYS A 271 -17.22 -5.37 -9.77
CA LYS A 271 -17.62 -6.52 -10.59
C LYS A 271 -19.04 -7.00 -10.30
N THR A 272 -19.44 -7.00 -9.03
CA THR A 272 -20.78 -7.44 -8.62
C THR A 272 -21.86 -6.37 -8.80
N GLY A 273 -21.56 -5.10 -8.51
CA GLY A 273 -22.53 -4.01 -8.59
C GLY A 273 -22.66 -3.37 -9.99
N ARG A 274 -21.61 -3.44 -10.79
CA ARG A 274 -21.40 -2.75 -12.06
C ARG A 274 -20.58 -3.63 -13.04
N PRO A 275 -21.05 -4.83 -13.40
CA PRO A 275 -20.26 -5.80 -14.16
C PRO A 275 -19.80 -5.30 -15.55
N ASN A 276 -20.60 -4.46 -16.21
CA ASN A 276 -20.24 -3.89 -17.52
C ASN A 276 -19.12 -2.85 -17.40
N ASP A 277 -19.15 -2.03 -16.35
CA ASP A 277 -18.08 -1.06 -16.08
C ASP A 277 -16.79 -1.82 -15.74
N PHE A 278 -16.87 -2.82 -14.84
CA PHE A 278 -15.73 -3.69 -14.53
C PHE A 278 -15.15 -4.40 -15.77
N GLN A 279 -16.03 -4.82 -16.70
CA GLN A 279 -15.59 -5.39 -17.97
C GLN A 279 -14.76 -4.38 -18.77
N ALA A 280 -15.21 -3.13 -18.86
CA ALA A 280 -14.52 -2.06 -19.58
C ALA A 280 -13.22 -1.64 -18.89
N ASP A 281 -13.26 -1.49 -17.57
CA ASP A 281 -12.18 -0.92 -16.76
C ASP A 281 -11.05 -1.92 -16.50
N PHE A 282 -11.36 -3.22 -16.35
CA PHE A 282 -10.38 -4.22 -15.92
C PHE A 282 -10.32 -5.44 -16.85
N ARG A 283 -11.45 -6.12 -17.07
CA ARG A 283 -11.44 -7.42 -17.77
C ARG A 283 -10.99 -7.29 -19.22
N ASN A 284 -11.33 -6.19 -19.87
CA ASN A 284 -10.89 -5.90 -21.23
C ASN A 284 -9.37 -5.76 -21.38
N TYR A 285 -8.66 -5.51 -20.28
CA TYR A 285 -7.22 -5.36 -20.21
C TYR A 285 -6.49 -6.56 -19.57
N GLY A 286 -7.21 -7.63 -19.22
CA GLY A 286 -6.63 -8.84 -18.63
C GLY A 286 -6.55 -8.84 -17.12
N LEU A 287 -7.35 -8.01 -16.43
CA LEU A 287 -7.48 -8.03 -14.97
C LEU A 287 -8.85 -8.56 -14.57
N ASP A 288 -8.90 -9.43 -13.58
CA ASP A 288 -10.14 -9.91 -12.98
C ASP A 288 -9.94 -10.17 -11.46
N VAL A 289 -11.02 -10.52 -10.77
CA VAL A 289 -11.05 -10.90 -9.37
C VAL A 289 -11.97 -12.11 -9.18
N ASN A 290 -11.51 -13.09 -8.39
CA ASN A 290 -12.27 -14.30 -8.11
C ASN A 290 -13.19 -14.16 -6.88
N ASP A 291 -13.94 -15.23 -6.57
CA ASP A 291 -14.89 -15.23 -5.45
C ASP A 291 -14.24 -15.08 -4.07
N LYS A 292 -12.94 -15.33 -3.95
CA LYS A 292 -12.15 -15.12 -2.73
C LYS A 292 -11.55 -13.72 -2.64
N SER A 293 -11.93 -12.81 -3.54
CA SER A 293 -11.32 -11.49 -3.70
C SER A 293 -9.83 -11.56 -4.07
N GLU A 294 -9.35 -12.68 -4.63
CA GLU A 294 -7.97 -12.75 -5.14
C GLU A 294 -7.91 -12.20 -6.57
N LEU A 295 -6.85 -11.44 -6.87
CA LEU A 295 -6.58 -10.96 -8.22
C LEU A 295 -6.34 -12.11 -9.18
N VAL A 296 -6.87 -11.96 -10.39
CA VAL A 296 -6.59 -12.82 -11.53
C VAL A 296 -6.07 -11.95 -12.66
N VAL A 297 -5.01 -12.40 -13.33
CA VAL A 297 -4.32 -11.62 -14.35
C VAL A 297 -3.99 -12.51 -15.54
N LEU A 298 -4.19 -11.99 -16.76
CA LEU A 298 -3.53 -12.52 -17.94
C LEU A 298 -2.19 -11.83 -18.14
N ASP A 299 -1.13 -12.62 -18.28
CA ASP A 299 0.17 -12.14 -18.72
C ASP A 299 0.01 -11.47 -20.10
N PRO A 300 0.27 -10.15 -20.23
CA PRO A 300 0.06 -9.46 -21.49
C PRO A 300 0.94 -9.96 -22.66
N VAL A 301 2.00 -10.72 -22.38
CA VAL A 301 2.92 -11.27 -23.39
C VAL A 301 2.52 -12.69 -23.78
N THR A 302 2.40 -13.58 -22.79
CA THR A 302 2.20 -15.01 -23.03
C THR A 302 0.73 -15.41 -23.08
N GLY A 303 -0.13 -14.54 -22.57
CA GLY A 303 -1.51 -14.84 -22.29
C GLY A 303 -1.69 -15.78 -21.11
N ALA A 304 -0.67 -16.18 -20.35
CA ALA A 304 -0.81 -17.10 -19.22
C ALA A 304 -1.72 -16.52 -18.11
N GLU A 305 -2.55 -17.35 -17.48
CA GLU A 305 -3.44 -16.93 -16.41
C GLU A 305 -2.78 -17.14 -15.04
N LEU A 306 -2.79 -16.11 -14.21
CA LEU A 306 -2.14 -16.07 -12.90
C LEU A 306 -3.16 -15.64 -11.84
N VAL A 307 -3.04 -16.15 -10.61
CA VAL A 307 -4.00 -15.93 -9.53
C VAL A 307 -3.27 -15.60 -8.21
N GLY A 308 -3.84 -14.68 -7.43
CA GLY A 308 -3.35 -14.33 -6.09
C GLY A 308 -1.94 -13.73 -6.13
N ALA A 309 -1.04 -14.25 -5.31
CA ALA A 309 0.33 -13.75 -5.17
C ALA A 309 1.11 -13.68 -6.50
N THR A 310 0.95 -14.67 -7.40
CA THR A 310 1.63 -14.66 -8.70
C THR A 310 1.06 -13.63 -9.65
N ALA A 311 -0.25 -13.37 -9.55
CA ALA A 311 -0.93 -12.31 -10.30
C ALA A 311 -0.42 -10.92 -9.86
N VAL A 312 -0.32 -10.69 -8.55
CA VAL A 312 0.26 -9.47 -7.98
C VAL A 312 1.70 -9.26 -8.42
N GLN A 313 2.54 -10.30 -8.34
CA GLN A 313 3.92 -10.21 -8.79
C GLN A 313 3.98 -9.83 -10.28
N LYS A 314 3.12 -10.41 -11.12
CA LYS A 314 3.03 -10.02 -12.53
C LYS A 314 2.64 -8.56 -12.74
N ILE A 315 1.72 -8.02 -11.94
CA ILE A 315 1.36 -6.60 -11.98
C ILE A 315 2.55 -5.73 -11.57
N ILE A 316 3.28 -6.12 -10.52
CA ILE A 316 4.50 -5.43 -10.09
C ILE A 316 5.55 -5.45 -11.20
N ASP A 317 5.68 -6.54 -11.95
CA ASP A 317 6.70 -6.67 -13.00
C ASP A 317 6.30 -6.00 -14.33
N ASP A 318 5.00 -5.91 -14.64
CA ASP A 318 4.50 -5.41 -15.94
C ASP A 318 3.65 -4.14 -15.80
N LYS A 319 4.21 -3.02 -16.26
CA LYS A 319 3.61 -1.68 -16.05
C LYS A 319 2.32 -1.44 -16.82
N ARG A 320 2.04 -2.25 -17.85
CA ARG A 320 0.75 -2.20 -18.53
C ARG A 320 -0.38 -2.51 -17.55
N LEU A 321 -0.20 -3.48 -16.68
CA LEU A 321 -1.21 -3.90 -15.70
C LEU A 321 -1.37 -2.88 -14.56
N VAL A 322 -0.27 -2.27 -14.12
CA VAL A 322 -0.33 -1.15 -13.16
C VAL A 322 -1.13 0.02 -13.74
N ALA A 323 -0.89 0.32 -15.01
CA ALA A 323 -1.54 1.42 -15.73
C ALA A 323 -3.05 1.28 -15.79
N VAL A 324 -3.59 0.06 -15.84
CA VAL A 324 -5.04 -0.18 -15.85
C VAL A 324 -5.71 0.36 -14.58
N PHE A 325 -5.09 0.17 -13.40
CA PHE A 325 -5.64 0.70 -12.15
C PHE A 325 -5.65 2.23 -12.10
N GLN A 326 -4.58 2.86 -12.58
CA GLN A 326 -4.52 4.32 -12.67
C GLN A 326 -5.53 4.85 -13.69
N HIS A 327 -5.64 4.22 -14.86
CA HIS A 327 -6.61 4.58 -15.89
C HIS A 327 -8.04 4.48 -15.36
N ALA A 328 -8.42 3.33 -14.79
CA ALA A 328 -9.73 3.16 -14.15
C ALA A 328 -9.97 4.20 -13.04
N GLY A 329 -8.99 4.48 -12.18
CA GLY A 329 -9.13 5.51 -11.15
C GLY A 329 -9.31 6.93 -11.71
N THR A 330 -8.81 7.18 -12.92
CA THR A 330 -8.91 8.48 -13.60
C THR A 330 -10.23 8.66 -14.35
N HIS A 331 -10.78 7.59 -14.91
CA HIS A 331 -11.93 7.71 -15.83
C HIS A 331 -13.21 7.01 -15.35
N SER A 332 -13.09 5.95 -14.56
CA SER A 332 -14.25 5.15 -14.17
C SER A 332 -14.97 5.73 -12.97
N HIS A 333 -16.19 6.22 -13.20
CA HIS A 333 -17.10 6.57 -12.14
C HIS A 333 -17.43 5.36 -11.24
N ALA A 334 -17.63 4.17 -11.84
CA ALA A 334 -17.98 2.95 -11.12
C ALA A 334 -16.87 2.51 -10.17
N PHE A 335 -15.60 2.53 -10.62
CA PHE A 335 -14.47 2.16 -9.78
C PHE A 335 -14.28 3.14 -8.62
N ARG A 336 -14.46 4.45 -8.86
CA ARG A 336 -14.42 5.47 -7.78
C ARG A 336 -15.51 5.24 -6.73
N VAL A 337 -16.73 4.97 -7.16
CA VAL A 337 -17.85 4.61 -6.27
C VAL A 337 -17.54 3.34 -5.48
N ALA A 338 -16.98 2.31 -6.13
CA ALA A 338 -16.59 1.06 -5.49
C ALA A 338 -15.51 1.27 -4.42
N GLN A 339 -14.50 2.11 -4.69
CA GLN A 339 -13.49 2.49 -3.69
C GLN A 339 -14.15 3.12 -2.45
N ILE A 340 -15.05 4.10 -2.62
CA ILE A 340 -15.72 4.76 -1.48
C ILE A 340 -16.60 3.77 -0.70
N GLN A 341 -17.33 2.90 -1.40
CA GLN A 341 -18.15 1.87 -0.74
C GLN A 341 -17.29 0.91 0.09
N THR A 342 -16.13 0.48 -0.43
CA THR A 342 -15.19 -0.35 0.31
C THR A 342 -14.58 0.38 1.50
N ALA A 343 -14.22 1.67 1.33
CA ALA A 343 -13.74 2.51 2.43
C ALA A 343 -14.78 2.59 3.56
N LYS A 344 -16.04 2.85 3.22
CA LYS A 344 -17.15 2.88 4.19
C LYS A 344 -17.28 1.53 4.90
N GLN A 345 -17.38 0.44 4.13
CA GLN A 345 -17.63 -0.90 4.69
C GLN A 345 -16.50 -1.38 5.59
N ASN A 346 -15.25 -1.18 5.19
CA ASN A 346 -14.11 -1.81 5.85
C ASN A 346 -13.42 -0.90 6.87
N TYR A 347 -13.51 0.42 6.71
CA TYR A 347 -12.69 1.36 7.47
C TYR A 347 -13.51 2.40 8.25
N TYR A 348 -14.74 2.75 7.87
CA TYR A 348 -15.55 3.64 8.70
C TYR A 348 -15.93 2.94 10.02
N PRO A 349 -15.57 3.49 11.20
CA PRO A 349 -15.57 2.70 12.42
C PRO A 349 -16.87 2.75 13.23
N ALA A 350 -17.87 3.54 12.83
CA ALA A 350 -19.04 3.82 13.66
C ALA A 350 -19.78 2.58 14.20
N ASP A 351 -19.89 1.54 13.38
CA ASP A 351 -20.56 0.28 13.74
C ASP A 351 -19.58 -0.83 14.16
N ASN A 352 -18.28 -0.53 14.29
CA ASN A 352 -17.34 -1.48 14.85
C ASN A 352 -17.76 -1.84 16.29
N PRO A 353 -17.74 -3.13 16.67
CA PRO A 353 -18.05 -3.54 18.04
C PRO A 353 -16.99 -3.01 19.01
N LEU A 354 -17.46 -2.52 20.16
CA LEU A 354 -16.65 -2.03 21.26
C LEU A 354 -17.00 -2.82 22.53
N LYS A 355 -15.99 -3.46 23.11
CA LYS A 355 -16.09 -4.22 24.35
C LYS A 355 -15.11 -3.64 25.36
N VAL A 356 -15.60 -3.32 26.55
CA VAL A 356 -14.87 -2.61 27.61
C VAL A 356 -15.15 -3.34 28.93
N THR A 357 -14.11 -3.56 29.74
CA THR A 357 -14.19 -4.16 31.07
C THR A 357 -13.88 -3.12 32.14
N VAL A 358 -14.82 -2.86 33.04
CA VAL A 358 -14.65 -1.93 34.17
C VAL A 358 -15.04 -2.66 35.46
N GLY A 359 -14.07 -2.83 36.37
CA GLY A 359 -14.23 -3.71 37.53
C GLY A 359 -14.54 -5.14 37.09
N ASN A 360 -15.66 -5.69 37.58
CA ASN A 360 -16.13 -7.05 37.22
C ASN A 360 -17.21 -7.03 36.11
N GLN A 361 -17.50 -5.88 35.51
CA GLN A 361 -18.53 -5.75 34.49
C GLN A 361 -17.93 -5.60 33.09
N THR A 362 -18.51 -6.32 32.14
CA THR A 362 -18.21 -6.18 30.71
C THR A 362 -19.36 -5.42 30.04
N ILE A 363 -19.03 -4.32 29.39
CA ILE A 363 -19.97 -3.49 28.64
C ILE A 363 -19.69 -3.69 27.16
N THR A 364 -20.75 -3.93 26.38
CA THR A 364 -20.66 -4.12 24.93
C THR A 364 -21.57 -3.13 24.22
N GLY A 365 -21.09 -2.60 23.10
CA GLY A 365 -21.80 -1.68 22.23
C GLY A 365 -21.01 -1.48 20.95
N LYS A 366 -21.14 -0.31 20.34
CA LYS A 366 -20.39 0.10 19.15
C LYS A 366 -19.64 1.41 19.36
N VAL A 367 -18.68 1.69 18.48
CA VAL A 367 -17.89 2.94 18.53
C VAL A 367 -18.78 4.17 18.59
N SER A 368 -19.84 4.22 17.77
CA SER A 368 -20.78 5.34 17.73
C SER A 368 -21.63 5.49 18.99
N ASP A 369 -21.58 4.56 19.94
CA ASP A 369 -22.21 4.76 21.26
C ASP A 369 -21.37 5.70 22.14
N VAL A 370 -20.06 5.77 21.89
CA VAL A 370 -19.09 6.56 22.68
C VAL A 370 -18.60 7.80 21.93
N ILE A 371 -18.44 7.71 20.60
CA ILE A 371 -17.90 8.78 19.75
C ILE A 371 -19.03 9.38 18.91
N LYS A 372 -19.33 10.66 19.11
CA LYS A 372 -20.45 11.35 18.47
C LYS A 372 -20.02 12.45 17.50
N SER A 373 -18.83 13.02 17.68
CA SER A 373 -18.34 14.12 16.84
C SER A 373 -17.71 13.63 15.53
N GLU A 374 -17.77 14.46 14.49
CA GLU A 374 -17.06 14.20 13.23
C GLU A 374 -15.54 14.17 13.48
N ALA A 375 -15.01 15.04 14.35
CA ALA A 375 -13.58 15.03 14.70
C ALA A 375 -13.13 13.70 15.32
N GLY A 376 -13.94 13.12 16.21
CA GLY A 376 -13.66 11.82 16.80
C GLY A 376 -13.74 10.68 15.80
N MET A 377 -14.76 10.69 14.95
CA MET A 377 -14.92 9.69 13.91
C MET A 377 -13.79 9.76 12.86
N ALA A 378 -13.39 10.96 12.45
CA ALA A 378 -12.24 11.19 11.57
C ALA A 378 -10.93 10.69 12.17
N THR A 379 -10.72 10.90 13.47
CA THR A 379 -9.52 10.40 14.17
C THR A 379 -9.44 8.87 14.15
N LEU A 380 -10.56 8.19 14.41
CA LEU A 380 -10.61 6.73 14.37
C LEU A 380 -10.56 6.17 12.96
N PHE A 381 -11.17 6.86 11.99
CA PHE A 381 -11.14 6.48 10.58
C PHE A 381 -9.71 6.57 10.03
N ASP A 382 -9.02 7.69 10.25
CA ASP A 382 -7.60 7.91 9.90
C ASP A 382 -6.71 6.83 10.52
N ARG A 383 -6.91 6.54 11.80
CA ARG A 383 -6.15 5.48 12.49
C ARG A 383 -6.41 4.11 11.86
N LYS A 384 -7.67 3.75 11.58
CA LYS A 384 -8.02 2.43 11.04
C LYS A 384 -7.45 2.25 9.63
N VAL A 385 -7.46 3.29 8.79
CA VAL A 385 -6.80 3.29 7.48
C VAL A 385 -5.30 3.03 7.62
N ASN A 386 -4.61 3.75 8.50
CA ASN A 386 -3.15 3.69 8.63
C ASN A 386 -2.62 2.45 9.38
N THR A 387 -3.41 1.88 10.27
CA THR A 387 -2.96 0.81 11.18
C THR A 387 -3.73 -0.49 11.05
N GLY A 388 -4.86 -0.48 10.33
CA GLY A 388 -5.80 -1.59 10.27
C GLY A 388 -6.60 -1.80 11.55
N SER A 389 -6.43 -0.98 12.59
CA SER A 389 -6.96 -1.28 13.93
C SER A 389 -7.28 -0.03 14.76
N ILE A 390 -8.40 -0.11 15.46
CA ILE A 390 -8.79 0.87 16.49
C ILE A 390 -8.82 0.25 17.90
N ARG A 391 -8.15 -0.89 18.12
CA ARG A 391 -8.22 -1.64 19.39
C ARG A 391 -7.83 -0.80 20.62
N VAL A 392 -6.94 0.19 20.45
CA VAL A 392 -6.56 1.14 21.51
C VAL A 392 -7.73 1.93 22.07
N LEU A 393 -8.83 2.06 21.31
CA LEU A 393 -10.04 2.73 21.78
C LEU A 393 -10.63 2.02 23.00
N ALA A 394 -10.70 0.69 22.99
CA ALA A 394 -11.25 -0.08 24.09
C ALA A 394 -10.49 0.19 25.39
N THR A 395 -9.15 0.05 25.35
CA THR A 395 -8.30 0.29 26.53
C THR A 395 -8.35 1.75 27.00
N THR A 396 -8.51 2.70 26.07
CA THR A 396 -8.64 4.12 26.41
C THR A 396 -9.98 4.40 27.11
N VAL A 397 -11.08 3.84 26.60
CA VAL A 397 -12.41 3.98 27.20
C VAL A 397 -12.47 3.27 28.54
N GLU A 398 -11.90 2.07 28.68
CA GLU A 398 -11.77 1.34 29.96
C GLU A 398 -11.11 2.21 31.02
N LYS A 399 -9.99 2.84 30.68
CA LYS A 399 -9.27 3.73 31.60
C LYS A 399 -10.13 4.91 32.03
N ILE A 400 -10.74 5.63 31.09
CA ILE A 400 -11.60 6.79 31.40
C ILE A 400 -12.79 6.37 32.26
N MET A 401 -13.44 5.24 31.95
CA MET A 401 -14.55 4.76 32.75
C MET A 401 -14.11 4.38 34.17
N ALA A 402 -12.94 3.77 34.35
CA ALA A 402 -12.39 3.49 35.66
C ALA A 402 -12.05 4.76 36.45
N ASP A 403 -11.34 5.71 35.81
CA ASP A 403 -10.87 6.96 36.41
C ASP A 403 -12.04 7.86 36.85
N HIS A 404 -13.17 7.80 36.14
CA HIS A 404 -14.37 8.60 36.41
C HIS A 404 -15.54 7.81 37.01
N HIS A 405 -15.33 6.55 37.39
CA HIS A 405 -16.36 5.67 37.97
C HIS A 405 -17.64 5.54 37.12
N LEU A 406 -17.48 5.48 35.80
CA LEU A 406 -18.58 5.36 34.84
C LEU A 406 -18.99 3.91 34.65
N THR A 407 -20.28 3.67 34.41
CA THR A 407 -20.85 2.31 34.28
C THR A 407 -21.56 2.08 32.96
N ARG A 408 -21.73 3.13 32.13
CA ARG A 408 -22.41 3.06 30.83
C ARG A 408 -21.67 3.89 29.79
N PHE A 409 -21.71 3.45 28.51
CA PHE A 409 -21.12 4.20 27.40
C PHE A 409 -21.71 5.61 27.23
N ALA A 410 -22.99 5.81 27.50
CA ALA A 410 -23.61 7.13 27.44
C ALA A 410 -22.96 8.15 28.40
N GLU A 411 -22.33 7.68 29.48
CA GLU A 411 -21.66 8.54 30.47
C GLU A 411 -20.24 8.93 30.03
N VAL A 412 -19.71 8.30 28.98
CA VAL A 412 -18.38 8.56 28.43
C VAL A 412 -18.37 9.79 27.52
N ALA A 413 -19.53 10.20 26.99
CA ALA A 413 -19.64 11.30 26.02
C ALA A 413 -18.92 12.61 26.43
N PRO A 414 -18.98 13.09 27.69
CA PRO A 414 -18.24 14.29 28.13
C PRO A 414 -16.71 14.17 28.02
N TYR A 415 -16.18 12.96 27.89
CA TYR A 415 -14.75 12.65 27.84
C TYR A 415 -14.27 12.35 26.42
N GLU A 416 -15.10 12.52 25.39
CA GLU A 416 -14.75 12.24 23.99
C GLU A 416 -13.49 12.99 23.54
N ARG A 417 -13.30 14.25 23.98
CA ARG A 417 -12.08 15.02 23.68
C ARG A 417 -10.81 14.39 24.23
N GLU A 418 -10.87 13.78 25.41
CA GLU A 418 -9.74 13.08 26.01
C GLU A 418 -9.43 11.78 25.25
N ILE A 419 -10.48 11.02 24.90
CA ILE A 419 -10.36 9.82 24.07
C ILE A 419 -9.65 10.14 22.76
N ILE A 420 -10.09 11.18 22.05
CA ILE A 420 -9.53 11.57 20.76
C ILE A 420 -8.03 11.87 20.86
N LYS A 421 -7.60 12.61 21.89
CA LYS A 421 -6.19 12.91 22.12
C LYS A 421 -5.37 11.64 22.36
N ALA A 422 -5.90 10.68 23.11
CA ALA A 422 -5.22 9.44 23.46
C ALA A 422 -5.13 8.44 22.30
N VAL A 423 -6.14 8.38 21.42
CA VAL A 423 -6.19 7.42 20.30
C VAL A 423 -5.62 7.98 19.00
N ARG A 424 -5.28 9.26 18.95
CA ARG A 424 -4.69 9.94 17.78
C ARG A 424 -3.48 9.18 17.24
N TRP A 425 -3.39 9.08 15.90
CA TRP A 425 -2.25 8.49 15.22
C TRP A 425 -1.31 9.54 14.63
N ARG A 426 -1.80 10.34 13.68
CA ARG A 426 -0.98 11.38 13.00
C ARG A 426 -1.58 12.78 13.01
N THR A 427 -2.87 12.92 12.72
CA THR A 427 -3.52 14.24 12.53
C THR A 427 -4.41 14.60 13.72
N ASP A 428 -4.36 15.86 14.13
CA ASP A 428 -5.21 16.39 15.19
C ASP A 428 -6.51 17.00 14.61
N PHE A 429 -7.54 16.18 14.49
CA PHE A 429 -8.85 16.62 13.98
C PHE A 429 -9.62 17.52 14.97
N LEU A 430 -9.16 17.69 16.21
CA LEU A 430 -9.73 18.69 17.13
C LEU A 430 -9.39 20.13 16.71
N GLN A 431 -8.44 20.32 15.79
CA GLN A 431 -8.08 21.62 15.23
C GLN A 431 -8.83 21.95 13.94
N TYR A 432 -9.67 21.02 13.44
CA TYR A 432 -10.37 21.18 12.16
C TYR A 432 -11.72 21.86 12.37
N ALA A 433 -11.78 23.17 12.14
CA ALA A 433 -12.98 23.98 12.32
C ALA A 433 -14.18 23.56 11.46
N GLY A 434 -13.93 22.84 10.35
CA GLY A 434 -14.98 22.32 9.46
C GLY A 434 -15.65 21.02 9.95
N LEU A 435 -15.23 20.47 11.10
CA LEU A 435 -15.82 19.30 11.71
C LEU A 435 -16.52 19.68 13.01
N SER A 436 -17.68 19.09 13.26
CA SER A 436 -18.30 19.08 14.59
C SER A 436 -17.30 18.54 15.61
N GLN A 437 -17.26 19.22 16.75
CA GLN A 437 -16.31 18.97 17.83
C GLN A 437 -17.02 18.27 19.00
N PRO A 438 -16.27 17.52 19.84
CA PRO A 438 -16.78 17.05 21.12
C PRO A 438 -17.30 18.23 21.96
N ALA A 439 -18.42 17.99 22.65
CA ALA A 439 -19.08 18.94 23.55
C ALA A 439 -18.16 19.42 24.69
#